data_AF-A0A821SAP1-F1
#
_entry.id   AF-A0A821SAP1-F1
#
_cell.length_a   1.000
_cell.length_b   1.000
_cell.length_c   1.000
_cell.angle_alpha   90.00
_cell.angle_beta   90.00
_cell.angle_gamma   90.00
#
_symmetry.space_group_name_H-M   'P 1'
#
loop_
_entity.id
_entity.type
_entity.pdbx_description
1 polymer ?
#
loop_
_entity_poly.entity_id
_entity_poly.type
_entity_poly.pdbx_seq_one_letter_code
_entity_poly.pdbx_strand_id
1 'polypeptide(L)'
;MYLMYFSFFPQKRQEGWWLLIEDSKTNTLLSIKRLTIQEKTDIVLDFIAPAIGIYDYILYLISDCYMGCDHEYKFSITVRNNIDI
;
A
#
# COMPACT_ATOMS: atom_id res chain seq x y z
N MET A 1 17.50 9.63 8.27
CA MET A 1 16.60 8.52 8.65
C MET A 1 16.71 8.36 10.16
N TYR A 2 15.79 8.97 10.89
CA TYR A 2 15.89 9.14 12.35
C TYR A 2 15.54 7.84 13.06
N LEU A 3 16.58 7.12 13.50
CA LEU A 3 16.53 6.12 14.55
C LEU A 3 16.22 6.81 15.89
N MET A 4 15.00 7.30 16.07
CA MET A 4 14.57 7.87 17.34
C MET A 4 13.27 7.18 17.71
N TYR A 5 13.36 6.10 18.50
CA TYR A 5 12.32 5.54 19.40
C TYR A 5 12.63 4.11 19.89
N PHE A 6 13.83 3.56 19.64
CA PHE A 6 14.17 2.21 20.14
C PHE A 6 14.36 2.12 21.67
N SER A 7 14.48 3.24 22.39
CA SER A 7 14.92 3.21 23.80
C SER A 7 13.84 2.87 24.84
N PHE A 8 12.58 2.64 24.45
CA PHE A 8 11.48 2.30 25.38
C PHE A 8 10.82 0.94 25.11
N PHE A 9 11.23 0.18 24.09
CA PHE A 9 10.70 -1.15 23.82
C PHE A 9 11.79 -2.22 24.01
N PRO A 10 11.75 -3.02 25.09
CA PRO A 10 12.77 -4.04 25.37
C PRO A 10 12.70 -5.27 24.45
N GLN A 11 11.66 -5.39 23.61
CA GLN A 11 11.53 -6.47 22.63
C GLN A 11 12.02 -6.01 21.26
N LYS A 12 12.75 -6.90 20.56
CA LYS A 12 13.01 -6.77 19.11
C LYS A 12 11.66 -6.71 18.39
N ARG A 13 11.18 -5.51 18.11
CA ARG A 13 9.93 -5.29 17.38
C ARG A 13 10.23 -5.51 15.91
N GLN A 14 9.55 -6.48 15.28
CA GLN A 14 9.60 -6.61 13.83
C GLN A 14 8.84 -5.43 13.22
N GLU A 15 9.44 -4.76 12.26
CA GLU A 15 8.82 -3.63 11.56
C GLU A 15 7.62 -4.14 10.76
N GLY A 16 6.42 -3.66 11.15
CA GLY A 16 5.20 -3.94 10.43
C GLY A 16 4.90 -2.79 9.47
N TRP A 17 4.60 -3.15 8.24
CA TRP A 17 4.17 -2.20 7.22
C TRP A 17 2.76 -2.57 6.79
N TRP A 18 1.96 -1.55 6.48
CA TRP A 18 0.63 -1.69 5.92
C TRP A 18 0.67 -1.18 4.49
N LEU A 19 0.37 -2.08 3.55
CA LEU A 19 0.16 -1.73 2.16
C LEU A 19 -1.35 -1.62 1.93
N LEU A 20 -1.81 -0.48 1.43
CA LEU A 20 -3.22 -0.21 1.22
C LEU A 20 -3.41 0.32 -0.19
N ILE A 21 -4.47 -0.11 -0.88
CA ILE A 21 -4.90 0.51 -2.15
C ILE A 21 -6.29 1.08 -1.95
N GLU A 22 -6.46 2.34 -2.32
CA GLU A 22 -7.70 3.09 -2.28
C GLU A 22 -8.05 3.61 -3.69
N ASP A 23 -9.34 3.70 -3.99
CA ASP A 23 -9.84 4.46 -5.13
C ASP A 23 -9.99 5.94 -4.77
N SER A 24 -9.22 6.80 -5.44
CA SER A 24 -9.19 8.24 -5.19
C SER A 24 -10.53 8.92 -5.45
N LYS A 25 -11.39 8.35 -6.29
CA LYS A 25 -12.69 8.95 -6.66
C LYS A 25 -13.77 8.62 -5.65
N THR A 26 -13.80 7.38 -5.19
CA THR A 26 -14.85 6.87 -4.30
C THR A 26 -14.42 6.84 -2.84
N ASN A 27 -13.14 7.11 -2.55
CA ASN A 27 -12.53 6.99 -1.23
C ASN A 27 -12.80 5.60 -0.62
N THR A 28 -12.77 4.58 -1.47
CA THR A 28 -13.07 3.19 -1.10
C THR A 28 -11.77 2.40 -1.02
N LEU A 29 -11.56 1.73 0.12
CA LEU A 29 -10.45 0.83 0.32
C LEU A 29 -10.67 -0.46 -0.49
N LEU A 30 -9.79 -0.73 -1.45
CA LEU A 30 -9.87 -1.91 -2.31
C LEU A 30 -9.19 -3.12 -1.71
N SER A 31 -8.01 -2.93 -1.12
CA SER A 31 -7.23 -4.02 -0.56
C SER A 31 -6.26 -3.50 0.48
N ILE A 32 -6.03 -4.31 1.51
CA ILE A 32 -5.12 -4.02 2.62
C ILE A 32 -4.33 -5.27 2.97
N LYS A 33 -3.02 -5.13 3.13
CA LYS A 33 -2.13 -6.22 3.49
C LYS A 33 -1.10 -5.76 4.51
N ARG A 34 -0.96 -6.53 5.59
CA ARG A 34 0.11 -6.34 6.57
C ARG A 34 1.35 -7.11 6.12
N LEU A 35 2.49 -6.43 6.14
CA LEU A 35 3.78 -6.89 5.69
C LEU A 35 4.78 -6.80 6.84
N THR A 36 5.79 -7.68 6.85
CA THR A 36 7.03 -7.46 7.59
C THR A 36 8.16 -7.33 6.57
N ILE A 37 8.78 -6.15 6.52
CA ILE A 37 9.87 -5.86 5.58
C ILE A 37 11.18 -6.16 6.31
N GLN A 38 12.03 -7.01 5.73
CA GLN A 38 13.35 -7.33 6.30
C GLN A 38 14.46 -6.58 5.56
N GLU A 39 14.64 -6.82 4.26
CA GLU A 39 15.63 -6.08 3.45
C GLU A 39 15.01 -5.60 2.13
N LYS A 40 14.58 -6.53 1.28
CA LYS A 40 13.84 -6.27 0.05
C LYS A 40 12.82 -7.37 -0.14
N THR A 41 11.55 -7.00 -0.27
CA THR A 41 10.45 -7.95 -0.40
C THR A 41 9.57 -7.55 -1.57
N ASP A 42 9.38 -8.48 -2.50
CA ASP A 42 8.41 -8.33 -3.57
C ASP A 42 7.04 -8.76 -3.05
N ILE A 43 6.06 -7.86 -3.13
CA ILE A 43 4.74 -8.07 -2.53
C ILE A 43 3.70 -7.88 -3.62
N VAL A 44 2.89 -8.91 -3.81
CA VAL A 44 1.72 -8.85 -4.68
C VAL A 44 0.50 -8.48 -3.85
N LEU A 45 -0.23 -7.47 -4.32
CA LEU A 45 -1.52 -7.07 -3.78
C LEU A 45 -2.58 -7.30 -4.85
N ASP A 46 -3.47 -8.24 -4.59
CA ASP A 46 -4.57 -8.56 -5.49
C ASP A 46 -5.81 -7.75 -5.11
N PHE A 47 -6.49 -7.23 -6.13
CA PHE A 47 -7.80 -6.59 -5.99
C PHE A 47 -8.62 -6.84 -7.25
N ILE A 48 -9.94 -6.69 -7.15
CA ILE A 48 -10.85 -6.92 -8.27
C ILE A 48 -11.03 -5.60 -9.01
N ALA A 49 -10.71 -5.60 -10.31
CA ALA A 49 -10.95 -4.45 -11.16
C ALA A 49 -12.47 -4.24 -11.36
N PRO A 50 -12.94 -2.98 -11.28
CA PRO A 50 -14.34 -2.62 -11.55
C PRO A 50 -14.68 -2.69 -13.06
N ALA A 51 -15.78 -2.05 -13.47
CA ALA A 51 -16.22 -1.99 -14.86
C ALA A 51 -15.17 -1.38 -15.81
N ILE A 52 -15.44 -1.41 -17.12
CA ILE A 52 -14.55 -0.83 -18.15
C ILE A 52 -14.45 0.68 -17.92
N GLY A 53 -13.23 1.21 -17.84
CA GLY A 53 -13.02 2.62 -17.55
C GLY A 53 -11.61 2.96 -17.09
N ILE A 54 -11.40 4.24 -16.79
CA ILE A 54 -10.15 4.78 -16.23
C ILE A 54 -10.37 5.05 -14.74
N TYR A 55 -9.58 4.37 -13.92
CA TYR A 55 -9.64 4.45 -12.46
C TYR A 55 -8.34 4.99 -11.91
N ASP A 56 -8.47 5.92 -10.97
CA ASP A 56 -7.34 6.57 -10.32
C ASP A 56 -7.24 6.01 -8.91
N TYR A 57 -6.15 5.29 -8.65
CA TYR A 57 -5.88 4.62 -7.40
C TYR A 57 -4.75 5.28 -6.65
N ILE A 58 -4.76 5.08 -5.34
CA ILE A 58 -3.73 5.54 -4.42
C ILE A 58 -3.21 4.33 -3.66
N LEU A 59 -1.90 4.07 -3.79
CA LEU A 59 -1.18 3.09 -3.01
C LEU A 59 -0.57 3.81 -1.81
N TYR A 60 -0.96 3.39 -0.63
CA TYR A 60 -0.38 3.84 0.63
C TYR A 60 0.56 2.77 1.17
N LEU A 61 1.68 3.22 1.70
CA LEU A 61 2.61 2.41 2.48
C LEU A 61 2.78 3.09 3.84
N ILE A 62 2.21 2.50 4.88
CA ILE A 62 2.18 3.07 6.23
C ILE A 62 3.01 2.17 7.17
N SER A 63 3.96 2.75 7.89
CA SER A 63 4.73 2.03 8.92
C SER A 63 3.98 2.01 10.25
N ASP A 64 4.02 0.89 10.98
CA ASP A 64 3.47 0.79 12.34
C ASP A 64 4.46 1.21 13.44
N CYS A 65 5.71 1.47 13.08
CA CYS A 65 6.80 1.77 14.02
C CYS A 65 7.48 3.14 13.79
N TYR A 66 7.32 3.75 12.62
CA TYR A 66 7.95 5.04 12.29
C TYR A 66 6.91 6.06 11.85
N MET A 67 6.92 7.23 12.48
CA MET A 67 6.12 8.39 12.04
C MET A 67 6.89 9.19 10.97
N GLY A 68 6.20 9.61 9.91
CA GLY A 68 6.79 10.38 8.80
C GLY A 68 7.52 9.54 7.74
N CYS A 69 7.26 8.23 7.70
CA CYS A 69 7.70 7.33 6.62
C CYS A 69 6.51 6.78 5.81
N ASP A 70 5.35 7.41 5.94
CA ASP A 70 4.19 7.16 5.10
C ASP A 70 4.46 7.64 3.67
N HIS A 71 4.22 6.76 2.72
CA HIS A 71 4.35 7.07 1.30
C HIS A 71 3.02 6.88 0.60
N GLU A 72 2.64 7.86 -0.20
CA GLU A 72 1.45 7.86 -1.04
C GLU A 72 1.87 7.87 -2.51
N TYR A 73 1.41 6.89 -3.27
CA TYR A 73 1.69 6.77 -4.70
C TYR A 73 0.39 6.74 -5.49
N LYS A 74 0.17 7.76 -6.31
CA LYS A 74 -1.01 7.85 -7.19
C LYS A 74 -0.70 7.20 -8.53
N PHE A 75 -1.60 6.34 -9.00
CA PHE A 75 -1.48 5.67 -10.29
C PHE A 75 -2.84 5.47 -10.93
N SER A 76 -2.90 5.49 -12.26
CA SER A 76 -4.14 5.30 -13.02
C SER A 76 -4.12 3.96 -13.75
N ILE A 77 -5.19 3.18 -13.61
CA ILE A 77 -5.38 1.91 -14.34
C ILE A 77 -6.52 2.09 -15.33
N THR A 78 -6.29 1.64 -16.57
CA THR A 78 -7.32 1.56 -17.60
C THR A 78 -7.79 0.12 -17.74
N VAL A 79 -9.03 -0.15 -17.36
CA VAL A 79 -9.69 -1.45 -17.57
C VAL A 79 -10.28 -1.44 -18.97
N ARG A 80 -9.81 -2.35 -19.84
CA ARG A 80 -10.32 -2.54 -21.21
C ARG A 80 -11.04 -3.86 -21.34
N ASN A 81 -12.03 -3.91 -22.23
CA ASN A 81 -12.72 -5.15 -22.54
C ASN A 81 -11.90 -5.95 -23.55
N ASN A 82 -11.87 -7.28 -23.41
CA ASN A 82 -11.10 -8.16 -24.31
C ASN A 82 -11.84 -8.44 -25.65
N ILE A 83 -12.61 -7.46 -26.14
CA ILE A 83 -13.43 -7.60 -27.36
C ILE A 83 -12.94 -6.68 -28.49
N ASP A 84 -11.81 -6.00 -28.30
CA ASP A 84 -11.23 -5.08 -29.29
C ASP A 84 -10.01 -5.72 -30.03
N ILE A 85 -10.17 -6.95 -30.55
CA ILE A 85 -9.22 -7.59 -31.48
C ILE A 85 -9.96 -8.07 -32.73
#